data_AF-A0A357N877-F1
#
_entry.id   AF-A0A357N877-F1
#
_cell.length_a   1.000
_cell.length_b   1.000
_cell.length_c   1.000
_cell.angle_alpha   90.00
_cell.angle_beta   90.00
_cell.angle_gamma   90.00
#
_symmetry.space_group_name_H-M   'P 1'
#
loop_
_entity.id
_entity.type
_entity.pdbx_description
1 polymer ?
#
loop_
_entity_poly.entity_id
_entity_poly.type
_entity_poly.pdbx_seq_one_letter_code
_entity_poly.pdbx_strand_id
1 'polypeptide(L)'
;YTSLDIDIQKAAEGVLGKYQGAVLAIDPQTGYIKAMVGGRDYQESQLNRATTFFRQPGSLMKPFVYAAALDQGYKQNDIILDAPVTIDKYSPQNYD
;
A
#
# COMPACT_ATOMS: atom_id res chain seq x y z
N TYR A 1 22.44 -13.30 -10.72
CA TYR A 1 21.06 -13.49 -11.18
C TYR A 1 20.18 -12.46 -10.46
N THR A 2 19.12 -11.97 -11.12
CA THR A 2 18.12 -11.09 -10.50
C THR A 2 16.80 -11.83 -10.38
N SER A 3 15.87 -11.32 -9.56
CA SER A 3 14.51 -11.87 -9.44
C SER A 3 13.50 -11.27 -10.42
N LEU A 4 13.96 -10.34 -11.26
CA LEU A 4 13.14 -9.57 -12.20
C LEU A 4 12.39 -10.50 -13.14
N ASP A 5 11.10 -10.24 -13.29
CA ASP A 5 10.27 -10.85 -14.31
C ASP A 5 9.99 -9.79 -15.39
N ILE A 6 10.45 -10.05 -16.61
CA ILE A 6 10.41 -9.05 -17.69
C ILE A 6 8.98 -8.75 -18.16
N ASP A 7 8.09 -9.74 -18.08
CA ASP A 7 6.72 -9.57 -18.55
C ASP A 7 5.91 -8.78 -17.53
N ILE A 8 6.13 -9.05 -16.23
CA ILE A 8 5.55 -8.26 -15.15
C ILE A 8 6.10 -6.84 -15.15
N GLN A 9 7.40 -6.65 -15.41
CA GLN A 9 8.03 -5.33 -15.49
C GLN A 9 7.42 -4.48 -16.61
N LYS A 10 7.29 -5.03 -17.83
CA LYS A 10 6.66 -4.32 -18.94
C LYS A 10 5.21 -3.96 -18.65
N ALA A 11 4.45 -4.87 -18.02
CA ALA A 11 3.09 -4.59 -17.60
C ALA A 11 3.05 -3.44 -16.57
N ALA A 12 3.94 -3.45 -15.57
CA ALA A 12 4.03 -2.41 -14.54
C ALA A 12 4.43 -1.03 -15.10
N GLU A 13 5.28 -0.97 -16.12
CA GLU A 13 5.63 0.28 -16.80
C GLU A 13 4.43 0.89 -17.55
N GLY A 14 3.55 0.04 -18.08
CA GLY A 14 2.38 0.46 -18.84
C GLY A 14 1.19 0.98 -18.01
N VAL A 15 1.17 0.81 -16.68
CA VAL A 15 0.00 1.23 -15.87
C VAL A 15 0.03 2.68 -15.42
N LEU A 16 1.21 3.33 -15.43
CA LEU A 16 1.31 4.72 -15.00
C LEU A 16 0.93 5.66 -16.14
N GLY A 17 -0.09 6.48 -15.89
CA GLY A 17 -0.60 7.47 -16.85
C GLY A 17 -0.01 8.87 -16.64
N LYS A 18 -0.88 9.88 -16.67
CA LYS A 18 -0.48 11.29 -16.60
C LYS A 18 0.17 11.70 -15.27
N TYR A 19 -0.18 11.08 -14.15
CA TYR A 19 0.29 11.49 -12.82
C TYR A 19 1.45 10.63 -12.32
N GLN A 20 2.27 11.18 -11.42
CA GLN A 20 3.36 10.43 -10.77
C GLN A 20 2.80 9.34 -9.87
N GLY A 21 3.48 8.20 -9.85
CA GLY A 21 3.13 7.04 -9.05
C GLY A 21 4.32 6.10 -8.89
N ALA A 22 4.08 4.96 -8.25
CA ALA A 22 5.04 3.88 -8.11
C ALA A 22 4.30 2.54 -8.15
N VAL A 23 4.96 1.53 -8.69
CA VAL A 23 4.45 0.15 -8.74
C VAL A 23 5.54 -0.78 -8.22
N LEU A 24 5.15 -1.72 -7.37
CA LEU A 24 6.05 -2.76 -6.87
C LEU A 24 5.27 -4.08 -6.88
N ALA A 25 5.85 -5.09 -7.54
CA ALA A 25 5.31 -6.44 -7.54
C ALA A 25 6.27 -7.37 -6.79
N ILE A 26 5.76 -8.06 -5.78
CA ILE A 26 6.53 -8.95 -4.91
C ILE A 26 5.90 -10.33 -4.93
N ASP A 27 6.72 -11.38 -5.03
CA ASP A 27 6.31 -12.73 -4.73
C ASP A 27 6.13 -12.89 -3.22
N PRO A 28 4.91 -13.15 -2.71
CA PRO A 28 4.64 -13.17 -1.28
C PRO A 28 5.31 -14.37 -0.55
N GLN A 29 5.68 -15.44 -1.27
CA GLN A 29 6.31 -16.61 -0.67
C GLN A 29 7.81 -16.44 -0.51
N THR A 30 8.45 -15.73 -1.44
CA THR A 30 9.92 -15.60 -1.50
C THR A 30 10.42 -14.20 -1.14
N GLY A 31 9.55 -13.19 -1.15
CA GLY A 31 9.91 -11.78 -1.02
C GLY A 31 10.59 -11.20 -2.26
N TYR A 32 10.66 -11.96 -3.35
CA TYR A 32 11.34 -11.55 -4.57
C TYR A 32 10.62 -10.42 -5.28
N ILE A 33 11.36 -9.36 -5.60
CA ILE A 33 10.86 -8.24 -6.39
C ILE A 33 10.81 -8.69 -7.85
N LYS A 34 9.60 -8.81 -8.38
CA LYS A 34 9.32 -9.23 -9.76
C LYS A 34 9.29 -8.04 -10.71
N ALA A 35 8.83 -6.88 -10.24
CA ALA A 35 8.83 -5.64 -10.99
C ALA A 35 8.91 -4.43 -10.04
N MET A 36 9.53 -3.35 -10.50
CA MET A 36 9.60 -2.07 -9.78
C MET A 36 9.58 -0.91 -10.77
N VAL A 37 8.65 0.02 -10.56
CA VAL A 37 8.53 1.28 -11.32
C VAL A 37 8.49 2.44 -10.34
N GLY A 38 9.43 3.36 -10.46
CA GLY A 38 9.62 4.48 -9.53
C GLY A 38 8.95 5.81 -9.95
N GLY A 39 8.38 5.87 -11.13
CA GLY A 39 7.79 7.07 -11.72
C GLY A 39 7.26 6.80 -13.12
N ARG A 40 6.46 7.74 -13.64
CA ARG A 40 5.80 7.60 -14.96
C ARG A 40 6.77 7.61 -16.15
N ASP A 41 7.88 8.32 -16.02
CA ASP A 41 8.89 8.49 -17.08
C ASP A 41 10.26 8.74 -16.44
N TYR A 42 11.22 7.89 -16.77
CA TYR A 42 12.59 7.96 -16.27
C TYR A 42 13.39 9.12 -16.89
N GLN A 43 13.12 9.48 -18.15
CA GLN A 43 13.80 10.58 -18.84
C GLN A 43 13.40 11.93 -18.24
N GLU A 44 12.16 12.05 -17.77
CA GLU A 44 11.70 13.24 -17.05
C GLU A 44 12.16 13.25 -15.59
N SER A 45 12.19 12.10 -14.91
CA SER A 45 12.52 12.00 -13.49
C SER A 45 13.13 10.65 -13.13
N GLN A 46 14.38 10.68 -12.70
CA GLN A 46 15.12 9.49 -12.25
C GLN A 46 14.85 9.12 -10.78
N LEU A 47 13.92 9.80 -10.11
CA LEU A 47 13.58 9.54 -8.71
C LEU A 47 12.79 8.25 -8.59
N ASN A 48 13.24 7.35 -7.70
CA ASN A 48 12.54 6.11 -7.41
C ASN A 48 11.57 6.27 -6.24
N ARG A 49 10.30 6.54 -6.54
CA ARG A 49 9.24 6.68 -5.53
C ARG A 49 8.88 5.36 -4.85
N ALA A 50 9.22 4.21 -5.43
CA ALA A 50 8.95 2.91 -4.83
C ALA A 50 9.85 2.62 -3.62
N THR A 51 11.00 3.29 -3.50
CA THR A 51 11.99 2.98 -2.45
C THR A 51 12.37 4.17 -1.59
N THR A 52 12.35 5.39 -2.13
CA THR A 52 12.95 6.56 -1.46
C THR A 52 11.92 7.54 -0.88
N PHE A 53 10.62 7.35 -1.14
CA PHE A 53 9.58 8.29 -0.72
C PHE A 53 8.64 7.67 0.31
N PHE A 54 8.51 8.35 1.46
CA PHE A 54 7.49 8.04 2.46
C PHE A 54 6.21 8.83 2.17
N ARG A 55 5.08 8.14 2.18
CA ARG A 55 3.74 8.74 2.06
C ARG A 55 2.86 8.20 3.17
N GLN A 56 1.88 9.00 3.58
CA GLN A 56 0.86 8.53 4.50
C GLN A 56 0.12 7.33 3.86
N PRO A 57 0.07 6.17 4.53
CA PRO A 57 -0.61 4.98 4.00
C PRO A 57 -2.15 5.11 4.05
N GLY A 58 -2.67 5.99 4.91
CA GLY A 58 -4.10 6.17 5.11
C GLY A 58 -4.78 4.86 5.53
N SER A 59 -5.95 4.57 4.94
CA SER A 59 -6.73 3.37 5.24
C SER A 59 -6.00 2.04 5.01
N LEU A 60 -4.86 2.04 4.27
CA LEU A 60 -4.02 0.85 4.14
C LEU A 60 -3.45 0.35 5.49
N MET A 61 -3.49 1.16 6.55
CA MET A 61 -3.12 0.73 7.90
C MET A 61 -4.18 -0.11 8.61
N LYS A 62 -5.45 -0.05 8.19
CA LYS A 62 -6.56 -0.73 8.89
C LYS A 62 -6.36 -2.25 9.02
N PRO A 63 -5.89 -3.00 8.01
CA PRO A 63 -5.62 -4.44 8.15
C PRO A 63 -4.70 -4.78 9.31
N PHE A 64 -3.70 -3.95 9.64
CA PHE A 64 -2.81 -4.19 10.78
C PHE A 64 -3.52 -4.02 12.12
N VAL A 65 -4.43 -3.04 12.22
CA VAL A 65 -5.27 -2.86 13.41
C VAL A 65 -6.19 -4.06 13.60
N TYR A 66 -6.80 -4.56 12.52
CA TYR A 66 -7.64 -5.76 12.58
C TYR A 66 -6.85 -7.02 12.92
N ALA A 67 -5.65 -7.19 12.35
CA ALA A 67 -4.76 -8.30 12.69
C ALA A 67 -4.42 -8.31 14.18
N ALA A 68 -4.07 -7.15 14.75
CA ALA A 68 -3.80 -7.03 16.18
C ALA A 68 -5.02 -7.36 17.05
N ALA A 69 -6.24 -6.98 16.62
CA ALA A 69 -7.46 -7.36 17.33
C ALA A 69 -7.71 -8.88 17.30
N LEU A 70 -7.54 -9.51 16.13
CA LEU A 70 -7.65 -10.97 15.99
C LEU A 70 -6.63 -11.70 16.86
N ASP A 71 -5.39 -11.22 16.89
CA ASP A 71 -4.33 -11.76 17.77
C ASP A 71 -4.66 -11.62 19.26
N GLN A 72 -5.47 -10.62 19.63
CA GLN A 72 -5.99 -10.40 20.98
C GLN A 72 -7.28 -11.18 21.28
N GLY A 73 -7.74 -12.04 20.38
CA GLY A 73 -8.88 -12.94 20.59
C GLY A 73 -10.23 -12.41 20.09
N TYR A 74 -10.26 -11.27 19.39
CA TYR A 74 -11.46 -10.85 18.66
C TYR A 74 -11.77 -11.86 17.55
N LYS A 75 -13.06 -12.02 17.25
CA LYS A 75 -13.56 -12.87 16.17
C LYS A 75 -13.99 -12.01 14.98
N GLN A 76 -13.94 -12.62 13.80
CA GLN A 76 -14.36 -11.98 12.55
C GLN A 76 -15.83 -11.50 12.57
N ASN A 77 -16.66 -12.10 13.43
CA ASN A 77 -18.08 -11.78 13.56
C ASN A 77 -18.40 -10.98 14.84
N ASP A 78 -17.39 -10.46 15.54
CA ASP A 78 -17.63 -9.56 16.66
C ASP A 78 -18.27 -8.26 16.17
N ILE A 79 -19.30 -7.81 16.88
CA ILE A 79 -19.98 -6.55 16.57
C ILE A 79 -19.19 -5.41 17.18
N ILE A 80 -18.74 -4.48 16.33
CA ILE A 80 -18.02 -3.27 16.72
C ILE A 80 -18.98 -2.08 16.68
N LEU A 81 -18.90 -1.21 17.67
CA LEU A 81 -19.71 0.00 17.74
C LEU A 81 -19.30 0.99 16.64
N ASP A 82 -20.25 1.33 15.77
CA ASP A 82 -20.10 2.39 14.76
C ASP A 82 -20.99 3.58 15.16
N ALA A 83 -20.43 4.47 15.97
CA ALA A 83 -21.09 5.68 16.45
C ALA A 83 -20.05 6.80 16.61
N PRO A 84 -20.47 8.08 16.58
CA PRO A 84 -19.57 9.20 16.82
C PRO A 84 -18.79 9.02 18.12
N VAL A 85 -17.47 9.15 18.04
CA VAL A 85 -16.56 9.01 19.18
C VAL A 85 -15.55 10.16 19.16
N THR A 86 -15.22 10.65 20.35
CA THR A 86 -14.14 11.63 20.54
C THR A 86 -13.13 11.03 21.52
N ILE A 87 -11.88 10.91 21.06
CA ILE A 87 -10.75 10.45 21.85
C ILE A 87 -9.84 11.67 22.04
N ASP A 88 -9.76 12.19 23.25
CA ASP A 88 -9.12 13.47 23.55
C ASP A 88 -9.64 14.61 22.66
N LYS A 89 -8.84 15.04 21.66
CA LYS A 89 -9.18 16.09 20.69
C LYS A 89 -9.45 15.56 19.29
N TYR A 90 -9.47 14.23 19.12
CA TYR A 90 -9.66 13.57 17.84
C TYR A 90 -11.07 13.01 17.73
N SER A 91 -11.83 13.52 16.76
CA SER A 91 -13.18 13.07 16.45
C SER A 91 -13.21 12.60 14.98
N PRO A 92 -12.90 11.32 14.71
CA PRO A 92 -12.96 10.77 13.35
C PRO A 92 -14.39 10.79 12.83
N GLN A 93 -14.52 10.93 11.51
CA GLN A 93 -15.79 10.84 10.81
C GLN A 93 -15.71 9.76 9.73
N ASN A 94 -16.84 9.11 9.48
CA ASN A 94 -17.01 8.28 8.30
C ASN A 94 -16.99 9.19 7.06
N TYR A 95 -16.78 8.61 5.88
CA TYR A 95 -16.61 9.38 4.63
C TYR A 95 -17.91 10.03 4.13
N ASP A 96 -19.05 9.53 4.60
CA ASP A 96 -20.40 9.85 4.08
C ASP A 96 -21.02 11.13 4.66
#